data_AF-A0A117L886-F1
#
_entry.id   AF-A0A117L886-F1
#
_cell.length_a   1.000
_cell.length_b   1.000
_cell.length_c   1.000
_cell.angle_alpha   90.00
_cell.angle_beta   90.00
_cell.angle_gamma   90.00
#
_symmetry.space_group_name_H-M   'P 1'
#
loop_
_entity.id
_entity.type
_entity.pdbx_description
1 polymer ?
#
loop_
_entity_poly.entity_id
_entity_poly.type
_entity_poly.pdbx_seq_one_letter_code
_entity_poly.pdbx_strand_id
1 'polypeptide(L)'
;MVEFSFIREKVAHLYSHTGRPSIDPEVLIRILLIGYFYGITSERELMEQIQVNLAFREFIGYELDEEIPDHSTLSKNRHGRFKGTSVFQEIFDEIVRQCIAAKFLMRLFGSALRQVW
;
A
#
# COMPACT_ATOMS: atom_id res chain seq x y z
N MET A 1 3.39 15.98 3.30
CA MET A 1 3.61 14.79 2.48
C MET A 1 3.19 13.58 3.32
N VAL A 2 2.73 12.49 2.71
CA VAL A 2 2.40 11.26 3.47
C VAL A 2 3.70 10.51 3.72
N GLU A 3 4.00 10.24 4.99
CA GLU A 3 5.19 9.51 5.44
C GLU A 3 4.86 8.03 5.56
N PHE A 4 5.68 7.17 4.94
CA PHE A 4 5.51 5.71 4.95
C PHE A 4 6.50 4.99 5.88
N SER A 5 7.51 5.69 6.40
CA SER A 5 8.58 5.12 7.22
C SER A 5 8.07 4.39 8.48
N PHE A 6 6.97 4.85 9.08
CA PHE A 6 6.35 4.23 10.25
C PHE A 6 5.90 2.77 10.01
N ILE A 7 5.68 2.38 8.74
CA ILE A 7 5.23 1.04 8.37
C ILE A 7 6.23 -0.01 8.83
N ARG A 8 7.54 0.24 8.64
CA ARG A 8 8.60 -0.72 8.99
C ARG A 8 8.59 -1.05 10.47
N GLU A 9 8.50 -0.04 11.32
CA GLU A 9 8.41 -0.22 12.78
C GLU A 9 7.18 -1.05 13.14
N LYS A 10 6.05 -0.73 12.50
CA LYS A 10 4.77 -1.34 12.80
C LYS A 10 4.67 -2.81 12.40
N VAL A 11 5.33 -3.20 11.32
CA VAL A 11 5.34 -4.57 10.82
C VAL A 11 6.60 -5.36 11.22
N ALA A 12 7.57 -4.76 11.92
CA ALA A 12 8.85 -5.40 12.23
C ALA A 12 8.69 -6.80 12.84
N HIS A 13 7.73 -6.97 13.75
CA HIS A 13 7.40 -8.23 14.40
C HIS A 13 6.90 -9.35 13.44
N LEU A 14 6.50 -8.99 12.22
CA LEU A 14 6.02 -9.90 11.16
C LEU A 14 7.11 -10.24 10.12
N TYR A 15 8.29 -9.64 10.24
CA TYR A 15 9.42 -9.82 9.32
C TYR A 15 10.58 -10.49 10.03
N SER A 16 11.14 -11.52 9.38
CA SER A 16 12.37 -12.15 9.84
C SER A 16 13.58 -11.33 9.38
N HIS A 17 14.57 -11.19 10.25
CA HIS A 17 15.88 -10.64 9.88
C HIS A 17 16.79 -11.68 9.20
N THR A 18 16.36 -12.95 9.11
CA THR A 18 17.10 -14.05 8.50
C THR A 18 16.27 -14.75 7.41
N GLY A 19 16.94 -15.26 6.36
CA GLY A 19 16.33 -16.00 5.26
C GLY A 19 16.27 -15.22 3.93
N ARG A 20 15.43 -15.67 3.00
CA ARG A 20 15.22 -15.00 1.70
C ARG A 20 14.59 -13.62 1.93
N PRO A 21 15.12 -12.54 1.33
CA PRO A 21 14.51 -11.22 1.40
C PRO A 21 13.03 -11.29 1.01
N SER A 22 12.16 -10.82 1.90
CA SER A 22 10.76 -10.59 1.58
C SER A 22 10.60 -9.30 0.80
N ILE A 23 9.47 -9.14 0.10
CA ILE A 23 9.06 -7.83 -0.42
C ILE A 23 9.14 -6.79 0.69
N ASP A 24 9.63 -5.60 0.33
CA ASP A 24 9.69 -4.50 1.27
C ASP A 24 8.28 -4.17 1.81
N PRO A 25 8.11 -4.01 3.13
CA PRO A 25 6.79 -3.75 3.70
C PRO A 25 6.16 -2.44 3.23
N GLU A 26 6.94 -1.40 2.98
CA GLU A 26 6.39 -0.14 2.47
C GLU A 26 5.86 -0.33 1.05
N VAL A 27 6.62 -1.05 0.21
CA VAL A 27 6.24 -1.41 -1.15
C VAL A 27 4.94 -2.22 -1.15
N LEU A 28 4.87 -3.25 -0.31
CA LEU A 28 3.68 -4.09 -0.18
C LEU A 28 2.43 -3.27 0.18
N ILE A 29 2.54 -2.36 1.14
CA ILE A 29 1.42 -1.49 1.52
C ILE A 29 1.06 -0.54 0.38
N ARG A 30 2.04 0.08 -0.29
CA ARG A 30 1.80 0.97 -1.44
C ARG A 30 1.07 0.25 -2.58
N ILE A 31 1.43 -0.99 -2.88
CA ILE A 31 0.71 -1.84 -3.85
C ILE A 31 -0.75 -2.03 -3.43
N LEU A 32 -1.00 -2.40 -2.17
CA LEU A 32 -2.35 -2.61 -1.64
C LEU A 32 -3.20 -1.33 -1.66
N LEU A 33 -2.58 -0.17 -1.42
CA LEU A 33 -3.24 1.14 -1.53
C LEU A 33 -3.64 1.46 -2.97
N ILE A 34 -2.79 1.17 -3.96
CA ILE A 34 -3.17 1.33 -5.38
C ILE A 34 -4.41 0.48 -5.66
N GLY A 35 -4.40 -0.80 -5.28
CA GLY A 35 -5.56 -1.68 -5.46
C GLY A 35 -6.83 -1.11 -4.82
N TYR A 36 -6.72 -0.59 -3.60
CA TYR A 36 -7.86 0.00 -2.89
C TYR A 36 -8.38 1.29 -3.55
N PHE A 37 -7.50 2.25 -3.87
CA PHE A 37 -7.90 3.56 -4.40
C PHE A 37 -8.44 3.50 -5.83
N TYR A 38 -7.91 2.59 -6.65
CA TYR A 38 -8.34 2.41 -8.04
C TYR A 38 -9.40 1.32 -8.20
N GLY A 39 -9.84 0.68 -7.10
CA GLY A 39 -10.85 -0.38 -7.13
C GLY A 39 -10.41 -1.66 -7.84
N ILE A 40 -9.10 -1.90 -7.96
CA ILE A 40 -8.54 -3.09 -8.61
C ILE A 40 -8.50 -4.23 -7.59
N THR A 41 -9.37 -5.22 -7.77
CA THR A 41 -9.50 -6.35 -6.83
C THR A 41 -8.65 -7.55 -7.23
N SER A 42 -8.32 -7.69 -8.51
CA SER A 42 -7.46 -8.74 -9.04
C SER A 42 -5.99 -8.41 -8.78
N GLU A 43 -5.31 -9.25 -7.99
CA GLU A 43 -3.88 -9.09 -7.71
C GLU A 43 -3.03 -9.21 -8.98
N ARG A 44 -3.46 -10.00 -9.97
CA ARG A 44 -2.78 -10.10 -11.27
C ARG A 44 -2.89 -8.81 -12.07
N GLU A 45 -4.11 -8.32 -12.23
CA GLU A 45 -4.39 -7.07 -12.93
C GLU A 45 -3.66 -5.90 -12.27
N LEU A 46 -3.65 -5.85 -10.93
CA LEU A 46 -2.91 -4.83 -10.19
C LEU A 46 -1.41 -4.84 -10.52
N MET A 47 -0.78 -6.02 -10.54
CA MET A 47 0.64 -6.11 -10.90
C MET A 47 0.90 -5.78 -12.37
N GLU A 48 0.01 -6.18 -13.29
CA GLU A 48 0.10 -5.82 -14.71
C GLU A 48 0.00 -4.29 -14.91
N GLN A 49 -0.91 -3.63 -14.19
CA GLN A 49 -1.05 -2.17 -14.21
C GLN A 49 0.20 -1.48 -13.65
N ILE A 50 0.75 -1.99 -12.53
CA ILE A 50 2.01 -1.48 -11.95
C ILE A 50 3.18 -1.64 -12.93
N GLN A 51 3.20 -2.72 -13.73
CA GLN A 51 4.27 -2.96 -14.69
C GLN A 51 4.33 -1.89 -15.79
N VAL A 52 3.17 -1.37 -16.22
CA VAL A 52 3.08 -0.45 -17.37
C VAL A 52 2.85 1.00 -16.98
N ASN A 53 2.35 1.27 -15.78
CA ASN A 53 2.02 2.61 -15.32
C ASN A 53 3.18 3.25 -14.55
N LEU A 54 3.82 4.25 -15.15
CA LEU A 54 4.94 4.98 -14.55
C LEU A 54 4.56 5.61 -13.19
N ALA A 55 3.37 6.21 -13.07
CA ALA A 55 2.95 6.83 -11.82
C ALA A 55 2.80 5.80 -10.69
N PHE A 56 2.38 4.57 -11.02
CA PHE A 56 2.32 3.49 -10.03
C PHE A 56 3.71 3.02 -9.61
N ARG A 57 4.66 2.93 -10.54
CA ARG A 57 6.06 2.60 -10.24
C ARG A 57 6.72 3.64 -9.36
N GLU A 58 6.60 4.91 -9.72
CA GLU A 58 7.07 6.04 -8.91
C GLU A 58 6.44 6.00 -7.51
N PHE A 59 5.13 5.71 -7.42
CA PHE A 59 4.45 5.61 -6.14
C PHE A 59 4.95 4.46 -5.26
N ILE A 60 5.26 3.29 -5.83
CA ILE A 60 5.83 2.17 -5.07
C ILE A 60 7.34 2.33 -4.82
N GLY A 61 7.99 3.31 -5.43
CA GLY A 61 9.42 3.61 -5.28
C GLY A 61 10.34 2.77 -6.16
N TYR A 62 9.84 2.27 -7.30
CA TYR A 62 10.58 1.45 -8.25
C TYR A 62 10.96 2.27 -9.50
N GLU A 63 12.15 2.01 -10.03
CA GLU A 63 12.56 2.55 -11.33
C GLU A 63 11.86 1.81 -12.50
N LEU A 64 11.98 2.34 -13.71
CA LEU A 64 11.31 1.79 -14.90
C LEU A 64 11.84 0.41 -15.30
N ASP A 65 13.11 0.17 -15.07
CA ASP A 65 13.84 -1.07 -15.38
C ASP A 65 13.92 -2.04 -14.20
N GLU A 66 13.42 -1.65 -13.03
CA GLU A 66 13.38 -2.51 -11.85
C GLU A 66 12.27 -3.58 -11.97
N GLU A 67 12.61 -4.82 -11.60
CA GLU A 67 11.69 -5.94 -11.60
C GLU A 67 10.69 -5.82 -10.44
N ILE A 68 9.40 -5.77 -10.78
CA ILE A 68 8.34 -5.69 -9.77
C ILE A 68 8.03 -7.07 -9.17
N PRO A 69 7.53 -7.14 -7.92
CA PRO A 69 7.13 -8.40 -7.31
C PRO A 69 6.04 -9.13 -8.10
N ASP A 70 6.13 -10.45 -8.20
CA ASP A 70 5.05 -11.24 -8.82
C ASP A 70 3.76 -11.21 -7.98
N HIS A 71 2.60 -11.32 -8.63
CA HIS A 71 1.28 -11.37 -8.00
C HIS A 71 1.17 -12.46 -6.91
N SER A 72 1.85 -13.60 -7.07
CA SER A 72 1.86 -14.67 -6.05
C SER A 72 2.58 -14.26 -4.76
N THR A 73 3.55 -13.34 -4.86
CA THR A 73 4.23 -12.74 -3.70
C THR A 73 3.24 -11.87 -2.94
N LEU A 74 2.49 -11.01 -3.63
CA LEU A 74 1.45 -10.18 -3.04
C LEU A 74 0.42 -11.06 -2.30
N SER A 75 -0.07 -12.10 -2.98
CA SER A 75 -1.08 -13.00 -2.42
C SER A 75 -0.64 -13.71 -1.14
N LYS A 76 0.59 -14.26 -1.14
CA LYS A 76 1.16 -14.93 0.04
C LYS A 76 1.33 -13.98 1.22
N ASN A 77 1.75 -12.75 0.97
CA ASN A 77 1.96 -11.78 2.05
C ASN A 77 0.61 -11.27 2.60
N ARG A 78 -0.36 -10.99 1.74
CA ARG A 78 -1.70 -10.54 2.16
C ARG A 78 -2.45 -11.60 2.97
N HIS A 79 -2.50 -12.83 2.49
CA HIS A 79 -3.24 -13.93 3.13
C HIS A 79 -2.46 -14.64 4.24
N GLY A 80 -1.14 -14.51 4.26
CA GLY A 80 -0.27 -15.07 5.29
C GLY A 80 0.06 -14.06 6.37
N ARG A 81 0.86 -13.04 6.01
CA ARG A 81 1.52 -12.13 6.97
C ARG A 81 0.56 -11.22 7.72
N PHE A 82 -0.50 -10.74 7.08
CA PHE A 82 -1.47 -9.82 7.70
C PHE A 82 -2.75 -10.49 8.18
N LYS A 83 -2.92 -11.80 7.92
CA LYS A 83 -4.14 -12.50 8.29
C LYS A 83 -4.22 -12.63 9.80
N GLY A 84 -5.37 -12.24 10.37
CA GLY A 84 -5.61 -12.30 11.81
C GLY A 84 -4.96 -11.16 12.60
N THR A 85 -4.40 -10.15 11.93
CA THR A 85 -3.88 -8.95 12.59
C THR A 85 -4.66 -7.71 12.15
N SER A 86 -4.72 -6.69 13.01
CA SER A 86 -5.27 -5.36 12.70
C SER A 86 -4.25 -4.43 12.05
N VAL A 87 -3.01 -4.91 11.83
CA VAL A 87 -1.86 -4.09 11.42
C VAL A 87 -2.13 -3.36 10.11
N PHE A 88 -2.74 -4.02 9.12
CA PHE A 88 -3.07 -3.38 7.85
C PHE A 88 -4.07 -2.23 8.02
N GLN A 89 -5.14 -2.45 8.80
CA GLN A 89 -6.14 -1.42 9.07
C GLN A 89 -5.51 -0.23 9.79
N GLU A 90 -4.70 -0.47 10.81
CA GLU A 90 -4.04 0.59 11.55
C GLU A 90 -3.04 1.39 10.70
N ILE A 91 -2.35 0.74 9.75
CA ILE A 91 -1.50 1.43 8.76
C ILE A 91 -2.34 2.30 7.85
N PHE A 92 -3.45 1.76 7.35
CA PHE A 92 -4.38 2.47 6.47
C PHE A 92 -4.97 3.70 7.16
N ASP A 93 -5.43 3.55 8.41
CA ASP A 93 -6.01 4.63 9.20
C ASP A 93 -5.00 5.75 9.44
N GLU A 94 -3.73 5.40 9.72
CA GLU A 94 -2.65 6.37 9.89
C GLU A 94 -2.38 7.14 8.59
N ILE A 95 -2.35 6.47 7.44
CA ILE A 95 -2.22 7.13 6.13
C ILE A 95 -3.39 8.09 5.87
N VAL A 96 -4.62 7.66 6.13
CA VAL A 96 -5.81 8.51 6.00
C VAL A 96 -5.71 9.72 6.93
N ARG A 97 -5.30 9.53 8.18
CA ARG A 97 -5.08 10.61 9.15
C ARG A 97 -4.07 11.63 8.63
N GLN A 98 -2.95 11.19 8.07
CA GLN A 98 -1.96 12.08 7.46
C GLN A 98 -2.53 12.84 6.26
N CYS A 99 -3.33 12.19 5.40
CA CYS A 99 -4.01 12.85 4.28
C CYS A 99 -5.00 13.93 4.73
N ILE A 100 -5.75 13.68 5.81
CA ILE A 100 -6.65 14.68 6.42
C ILE A 100 -5.85 15.86 6.96
N ALA A 101 -4.80 15.58 7.76
CA ALA A 101 -3.96 16.61 8.36
C ALA A 101 -3.27 17.50 7.31
N ALA A 102 -2.85 16.90 6.19
CA ALA A 102 -2.25 17.61 5.07
C ALA A 102 -3.28 18.38 4.20
N LYS A 103 -4.56 18.46 4.60
CA LYS A 103 -5.68 19.08 3.87
C LYS A 103 -5.94 18.52 2.47
N PHE A 104 -5.39 17.34 2.13
CA PHE A 104 -5.59 16.70 0.82
C PHE A 104 -7.03 16.22 0.65
N LEU A 105 -7.63 15.62 1.69
CA LEU A 105 -9.00 15.10 1.62
C LEU A 105 -10.07 16.21 1.59
N MET A 106 -9.80 17.36 2.21
CA MET A 106 -10.74 18.50 2.18
C MET A 106 -10.85 19.14 0.79
N ARG A 107 -9.83 18.98 -0.06
CA ARG A 107 -9.79 19.49 -1.44
C ARG A 107 -10.32 18.49 -2.48
N LEU A 108 -10.21 17.19 -2.22
CA LEU A 108 -10.69 16.12 -3.12
C LEU A 108 -12.15 15.69 -2.86
N PHE A 109 -12.65 15.78 -1.62
CA PHE A 109 -13.98 15.27 -1.23
C PHE A 109 -14.92 16.34 -0.64
N GLY A 110 -14.60 17.62 -0.77
CA GLY A 110 -15.33 18.74 -0.14
C GLY A 110 -16.82 18.85 -0.49
N SER A 111 -17.29 18.23 -1.58
CA SER A 111 -18.71 18.15 -1.95
C SER A 111 -19.39 16.83 -1.54
N ALA A 112 -18.65 15.74 -1.35
CA ALA A 112 -19.22 14.40 -1.12
C ALA A 112 -19.40 14.06 0.37
N LEU A 113 -18.56 14.59 1.26
CA LEU A 113 -18.59 14.24 2.68
C LEU A 113 -19.61 15.05 3.52
N ARG A 114 -20.31 16.03 2.93
CA ARG A 114 -21.36 16.80 3.61
C ARG A 114 -22.74 16.11 3.58
N GLN A 115 -22.83 14.91 3.01
CA GLN A 115 -24.09 14.16 2.85
C GLN A 115 -24.11 12.84 3.63
N VAL A 116 -23.03 12.47 4.33
CA VAL A 116 -22.89 11.15 4.97
C VAL A 116 -22.40 11.23 6.42
N TRP A 117 -22.49 12.40 7.05
CA TRP A 117 -22.44 12.55 8.50
C TRP A 117 -23.57 13.47 8.95
#